data_AF-A0A1B8QD74-F1
#
_entry.id   AF-A0A1B8QD74-F1
#
_cell.length_a   1.000
_cell.length_b   1.000
_cell.length_c   1.000
_cell.angle_alpha   90.00
_cell.angle_beta   90.00
_cell.angle_gamma   90.00
#
_symmetry.space_group_name_H-M   'P 1'
#
loop_
_entity.id
_entity.type
_entity.pdbx_description
1 polymer ?
#
loop_
_entity_poly.entity_id
_entity_poly.type
_entity_poly.pdbx_seq_one_letter_code
_entity_poly.pdbx_strand_id
1 'polypeptide(L)'
;MKITIDYESSWKNSFLTGSNDEPVKKRNTKISSKNTQPPDVRDITENTVLGILCKLIGDQRKLYQSKSDDNFYFKDMKISFVQLKAEKWTEKAYLIRKTDEKGILANRPPQGSFIGVLDENEPLFFSEYAATLWAVLDFNINQLLDFILNPVVKKSNASVSPTHIINRVQFDILSIDNLQFSKDEIESIQQKIAKEFEKEKPSQSKIETYQQEIEKIVNEVNNTERGEFENKLQKCLDALAIKFKTEKYAEKNISPISLYSAALYLMIEEMNEQGLDTSPLVSDEGKIKGFSKHGFNGVRDFLNPLMGNRKKTTHTPYNLTKANGQLEITLDVDTEKAKELKQMIDNAGVSSFYLGKKGLAYVSEIRLR
;
A
#
# COMPACT_ATOMS: atom_id res chain seq x y z
N MET A 1 -8.25 35.23 -34.40
CA MET A 1 -7.42 34.12 -34.92
C MET A 1 -7.91 32.80 -34.32
N LYS A 2 -7.92 31.71 -35.10
CA LYS A 2 -8.25 30.36 -34.65
C LYS A 2 -7.11 29.39 -34.99
N ILE A 3 -6.71 28.57 -34.02
CA ILE A 3 -5.71 27.52 -34.16
C ILE A 3 -6.38 26.19 -33.83
N THR A 4 -6.35 25.26 -34.77
CA THR A 4 -6.93 23.92 -34.64
C THR A 4 -5.81 22.92 -34.42
N ILE A 5 -5.91 22.14 -33.36
CA ILE A 5 -4.92 21.12 -32.96
C ILE A 5 -5.61 19.77 -32.93
N ASP A 6 -5.15 18.83 -33.75
CA ASP A 6 -5.57 17.45 -33.65
C ASP A 6 -4.66 16.72 -32.66
N TYR A 7 -5.24 15.87 -31.82
CA TYR A 7 -4.49 15.08 -30.85
C TYR A 7 -5.01 13.65 -30.75
N GLU A 8 -4.07 12.74 -30.56
CA GLU A 8 -4.30 11.31 -30.44
C GLU A 8 -3.55 10.71 -29.26
N SER A 9 -4.13 9.67 -28.66
CA SER A 9 -3.59 8.86 -27.57
C SER A 9 -3.02 9.68 -26.40
N SER A 10 -3.60 10.84 -26.13
CA SER A 10 -3.12 11.77 -25.10
C SER A 10 -3.51 11.27 -23.72
N TRP A 11 -2.55 11.13 -22.81
CA TRP A 11 -2.83 10.63 -21.46
C TRP A 11 -3.45 11.74 -20.62
N LYS A 12 -4.56 11.41 -19.98
CA LYS A 12 -5.31 12.35 -19.13
C LYS A 12 -5.09 12.11 -17.65
N ASN A 13 -4.00 11.47 -17.22
CA ASN A 13 -3.76 11.18 -15.81
C ASN A 13 -2.50 11.87 -15.26
N SER A 14 -2.60 12.38 -14.03
CA SER A 14 -1.43 12.77 -13.25
C SER A 14 -0.99 11.64 -12.32
N PHE A 15 0.33 11.47 -12.21
CA PHE A 15 0.93 10.42 -11.37
C PHE A 15 1.77 10.98 -10.24
N LEU A 16 1.94 12.29 -10.21
CA LEU A 16 2.86 12.97 -9.29
C LEU A 16 2.07 13.85 -8.32
N THR A 17 2.64 14.02 -7.13
CA THR A 17 2.20 15.02 -6.15
C THR A 17 2.69 16.42 -6.53
N GLY A 18 2.07 17.44 -5.92
CA GLY A 18 2.40 18.85 -6.12
C GLY A 18 1.82 19.45 -7.41
N SER A 19 2.26 20.67 -7.72
CA SER A 19 1.88 21.41 -8.92
C SER A 19 3.02 21.48 -9.94
N ASN A 20 2.66 21.64 -11.22
CA ASN A 20 3.59 21.96 -12.29
C ASN A 20 3.63 23.45 -12.64
N ASP A 21 2.81 24.25 -11.97
CA ASP A 21 2.71 25.70 -12.13
C ASP A 21 3.61 26.46 -11.13
N GLU A 22 4.55 25.75 -10.50
CA GLU A 22 5.53 26.31 -9.55
C GLU A 22 6.89 25.60 -9.71
N PRO A 23 7.99 26.18 -9.18
CA PRO A 23 9.29 25.54 -9.16
C PRO A 23 9.22 24.12 -8.58
N VAL A 24 9.79 23.17 -9.32
CA VAL A 24 9.70 21.75 -9.00
C VAL A 24 10.47 21.46 -7.71
N LYS A 25 9.74 21.23 -6.61
CA LYS A 25 10.27 20.57 -5.40
C LYS A 25 10.34 19.05 -5.61
N LYS A 26 10.85 18.30 -4.63
CA LYS A 26 10.74 16.82 -4.65
C LYS A 26 9.27 16.40 -4.81
N ARG A 27 8.97 15.58 -5.82
CA ARG A 27 7.62 15.05 -6.10
C ARG A 27 7.60 13.55 -5.89
N ASN A 28 6.49 13.04 -5.36
CA ASN A 28 6.27 11.63 -5.10
C ASN A 28 5.27 11.05 -6.09
N THR A 29 5.36 9.74 -6.35
CA THR A 29 4.36 9.06 -7.17
C THR A 29 3.10 8.76 -6.36
N LYS A 30 1.92 9.16 -6.84
CA LYS A 30 0.61 8.87 -6.24
C LYS A 30 0.12 7.43 -6.48
N ILE A 31 0.90 6.60 -7.16
CA ILE A 31 0.43 5.32 -7.68
C ILE A 31 0.90 4.18 -6.79
N SER A 32 -0.05 3.46 -6.20
CA SER A 32 0.18 2.21 -5.48
C SER A 32 -0.70 1.11 -6.05
N SER A 33 -0.23 -0.14 -6.02
CA SER A 33 -1.09 -1.30 -6.33
C SER A 33 -2.22 -1.47 -5.31
N LYS A 34 -2.08 -0.83 -4.13
CA LYS A 34 -3.11 -0.77 -3.08
C LYS A 34 -3.94 0.51 -3.12
N ASN A 35 -3.73 1.41 -4.09
CA ASN A 35 -4.46 2.66 -4.12
C ASN A 35 -5.90 2.41 -4.57
N THR A 36 -6.86 2.59 -3.67
CA THR A 36 -8.30 2.48 -3.94
C THR A 36 -8.89 3.79 -4.45
N GLN A 37 -8.11 4.88 -4.48
CA GLN A 37 -8.58 6.15 -4.98
C GLN A 37 -8.79 6.12 -6.51
N PRO A 38 -9.81 6.85 -7.01
CA PRO A 38 -10.05 6.95 -8.43
C PRO A 38 -8.82 7.55 -9.15
N PRO A 39 -8.60 7.21 -10.43
CA PRO A 39 -7.54 7.81 -11.24
C PRO A 39 -7.61 9.35 -11.19
N ASP A 40 -6.48 10.01 -10.97
CA ASP A 40 -6.36 11.48 -11.01
C ASP A 40 -6.43 11.95 -12.47
N VAL A 41 -7.65 11.98 -13.02
CA VAL A 41 -7.95 12.41 -14.38
C VAL A 41 -7.89 13.93 -14.47
N ARG A 42 -7.22 14.44 -15.51
CA ARG A 42 -6.94 15.85 -15.79
C ARG A 42 -7.50 16.21 -17.15
N ASP A 43 -8.48 17.11 -17.15
CA ASP A 43 -8.98 17.73 -18.36
C ASP A 43 -8.06 18.84 -18.87
N ILE A 44 -8.31 19.28 -20.11
CA ILE A 44 -7.58 20.39 -20.72
C ILE A 44 -8.00 21.67 -20.01
N THR A 45 -7.03 22.39 -19.47
CA THR A 45 -7.23 23.67 -18.78
C THR A 45 -6.63 24.82 -19.57
N GLU A 46 -6.91 26.05 -19.15
CA GLU A 46 -6.28 27.26 -19.71
C GLU A 46 -4.74 27.19 -19.64
N ASN A 47 -4.16 26.70 -18.53
CA ASN A 47 -2.72 26.48 -18.42
C ASN A 47 -2.20 25.48 -19.48
N THR A 48 -2.99 24.47 -19.82
CA THR A 48 -2.63 23.52 -20.88
C THR A 48 -2.56 24.25 -22.22
N VAL A 49 -3.56 25.08 -22.54
CA VAL A 49 -3.65 25.86 -23.77
C VAL A 49 -2.52 26.89 -23.87
N LEU A 50 -2.29 27.67 -22.81
CA LEU A 50 -1.21 28.65 -22.76
C LEU A 50 0.16 27.99 -22.91
N GLY A 51 0.37 26.83 -22.29
CA GLY A 51 1.61 26.06 -22.45
C GLY A 51 1.85 25.64 -23.89
N ILE A 52 0.80 25.24 -24.61
CA ILE A 52 0.90 24.92 -26.05
C ILE A 52 1.22 26.16 -26.86
N LEU A 53 0.53 27.28 -26.63
CA LEU A 53 0.78 28.52 -27.35
C LEU A 53 2.22 29.01 -27.17
N CYS A 54 2.75 28.95 -25.94
CA CYS A 54 4.16 29.23 -25.65
C CYS A 54 5.09 28.28 -26.42
N LYS A 55 4.75 26.98 -26.45
CA LYS A 55 5.54 25.99 -27.18
C LYS A 55 5.55 26.27 -28.68
N LEU A 56 4.40 26.63 -29.27
CA LEU A 56 4.26 26.90 -30.70
C LEU A 56 5.07 28.11 -31.16
N ILE A 57 5.25 29.13 -30.32
CA ILE A 57 6.14 30.27 -30.61
C ILE A 57 7.60 30.01 -30.24
N GLY A 58 7.94 28.79 -29.80
CA GLY A 58 9.31 28.39 -29.49
C GLY A 58 9.82 28.71 -28.09
N ASP A 59 8.96 29.12 -27.14
CA ASP A 59 9.39 29.35 -25.75
C ASP A 59 9.83 28.01 -25.12
N GLN A 60 11.09 27.96 -24.67
CA GLN A 60 11.68 26.77 -24.04
C GLN A 60 11.54 26.77 -22.52
N ARG A 61 11.07 27.88 -21.92
CA ARG A 61 10.84 27.99 -20.48
C ARG A 61 9.60 27.21 -20.07
N LYS A 62 9.49 26.88 -18.78
CA LYS A 62 8.25 26.33 -18.23
C LYS A 62 7.20 27.43 -18.16
N LEU A 63 5.93 27.08 -18.37
CA LEU A 63 4.83 28.05 -18.39
C LEU A 63 4.81 28.98 -17.16
N TYR A 64 5.06 28.45 -15.95
CA TYR A 64 5.07 29.30 -14.75
C TYR A 64 6.18 30.36 -14.78
N GLN A 65 7.32 30.07 -15.42
CA GLN A 65 8.44 31.01 -15.58
C GLN A 65 8.10 32.07 -16.63
N SER A 66 7.47 31.66 -17.73
CA SER A 66 6.99 32.59 -18.75
C SER A 66 5.91 33.52 -18.20
N LYS A 67 4.98 33.01 -17.37
CA LYS A 67 3.92 33.80 -16.73
C LYS A 67 4.44 34.82 -15.72
N SER A 68 5.57 34.55 -15.06
CA SER A 68 6.19 35.47 -14.11
C SER A 68 6.97 36.61 -14.78
N ASP A 69 7.21 36.52 -16.09
CA ASP A 69 7.90 37.55 -16.85
C ASP A 69 6.94 38.70 -17.17
N ASP A 70 7.39 39.94 -16.95
CA ASP A 70 6.60 41.13 -17.28
C ASP A 70 6.31 41.22 -18.78
N ASN A 71 7.21 40.70 -19.62
CA ASN A 71 7.10 40.67 -21.08
C ASN A 71 6.45 39.37 -21.60
N PHE A 72 5.62 38.72 -20.78
CA PHE A 72 4.90 37.53 -21.21
C PHE A 72 4.00 37.82 -22.42
N TYR A 73 4.32 37.21 -23.57
CA TYR A 73 3.66 37.54 -24.85
C TYR A 73 2.13 37.42 -24.84
N PHE A 74 1.58 36.44 -24.10
CA PHE A 74 0.13 36.19 -24.05
C PHE A 74 -0.58 36.85 -22.85
N LYS A 75 0.08 37.75 -22.11
CA LYS A 75 -0.44 38.32 -20.84
C LYS A 75 -1.80 38.99 -20.97
N ASP A 76 -1.97 39.80 -22.03
CA ASP A 76 -3.16 40.64 -22.22
C ASP A 76 -4.08 40.14 -23.35
N MET A 77 -3.88 38.90 -23.81
CA MET A 77 -4.69 38.31 -24.89
C MET A 77 -5.89 37.55 -24.34
N LYS A 78 -7.08 37.80 -24.89
CA LYS A 78 -8.27 37.03 -24.57
C LYS A 78 -8.28 35.73 -25.37
N ILE A 79 -8.12 34.62 -24.67
CA ILE A 79 -7.98 33.28 -25.25
C ILE A 79 -9.15 32.41 -24.74
N SER A 80 -9.85 31.77 -25.67
CA SER A 80 -10.87 30.75 -25.37
C SER A 80 -10.56 29.47 -26.14
N PHE A 81 -11.10 28.34 -25.69
CA PHE A 81 -10.90 27.07 -26.36
C PHE A 81 -12.11 26.16 -26.25
N VAL A 82 -12.28 25.30 -27.25
CA VAL A 82 -13.34 24.28 -27.31
C VAL A 82 -12.72 22.95 -27.72
N GLN A 83 -13.20 21.88 -27.10
CA GLN A 83 -12.81 20.52 -27.45
C GLN A 83 -13.89 19.91 -28.35
N LEU A 84 -13.52 19.52 -29.56
CA LEU A 84 -14.38 18.88 -30.55
C LEU A 84 -13.99 17.41 -30.72
N LYS A 85 -14.97 16.57 -31.10
CA LYS A 85 -14.76 15.13 -31.37
C LYS A 85 -14.00 14.40 -30.25
N ALA A 86 -14.29 14.78 -29.00
CA ALA A 86 -13.55 14.28 -27.85
C ALA A 86 -13.95 12.84 -27.53
N GLU A 87 -13.07 11.89 -27.85
CA GLU A 87 -13.24 10.49 -27.46
C GLU A 87 -12.34 10.19 -26.27
N LYS A 88 -12.87 9.47 -25.27
CA LYS A 88 -12.13 9.04 -24.08
C LYS A 88 -12.31 7.54 -23.88
N TRP A 89 -11.22 6.83 -23.62
CA TRP A 89 -11.27 5.41 -23.26
C TRP A 89 -10.29 5.08 -22.14
N THR A 90 -10.50 3.92 -21.52
CA THR A 90 -9.61 3.39 -20.49
C THR A 90 -8.76 2.27 -21.06
N GLU A 91 -7.47 2.33 -20.83
CA GLU A 91 -6.50 1.32 -21.23
C GLU A 91 -5.67 0.87 -20.03
N LYS A 92 -5.42 -0.45 -19.92
CA LYS A 92 -4.58 -0.98 -18.86
C LYS A 92 -3.11 -0.76 -19.22
N ALA A 93 -2.43 0.10 -18.46
CA ALA A 93 -1.01 0.38 -18.63
C ALA A 93 -0.20 -0.20 -17.46
N TYR A 94 1.04 -0.61 -17.73
CA TYR A 94 1.98 -1.03 -16.69
C TYR A 94 3.03 0.05 -16.48
N LEU A 95 2.95 0.72 -15.33
CA LEU A 95 3.87 1.81 -15.00
C LEU A 95 5.13 1.26 -14.33
N ILE A 96 6.29 1.78 -14.75
CA ILE A 96 7.64 1.39 -14.31
C ILE A 96 8.27 2.58 -13.57
N ARG A 97 9.18 2.30 -12.62
CA ARG A 97 9.94 3.29 -11.80
C ARG A 97 9.06 4.20 -10.95
N LYS A 98 8.57 3.69 -9.82
CA LYS A 98 8.04 4.54 -8.75
C LYS A 98 9.20 5.06 -7.91
N THR A 99 9.13 6.29 -7.42
CA THR A 99 10.04 6.81 -6.39
C THR A 99 9.25 7.06 -5.11
N ASP A 100 9.82 6.69 -3.96
CA ASP A 100 9.27 6.96 -2.64
C ASP A 100 9.55 8.40 -2.20
N GLU A 101 9.09 8.74 -1.01
CA GLU A 101 9.24 10.06 -0.39
C GLU A 101 10.70 10.52 -0.24
N LYS A 102 11.66 9.57 -0.27
CA LYS A 102 13.09 9.84 -0.17
C LYS A 102 13.77 9.93 -1.54
N GLY A 103 13.02 9.79 -2.64
CA GLY A 103 13.56 9.77 -4.00
C GLY A 103 14.23 8.45 -4.37
N ILE A 104 14.10 7.42 -3.53
CA ILE A 104 14.58 6.07 -3.80
C ILE A 104 13.50 5.36 -4.61
N LEU A 105 13.86 4.45 -5.51
CA LEU A 105 12.86 3.63 -6.19
C LEU A 105 11.92 2.98 -5.16
N ALA A 106 10.62 3.33 -5.18
CA ALA A 106 9.53 2.75 -4.38
C ALA A 106 9.23 1.32 -4.86
N ASN A 107 10.27 0.50 -4.83
CA ASN A 107 10.27 -0.90 -5.21
C ASN A 107 10.02 -1.72 -3.94
N ARG A 108 8.89 -1.51 -3.27
CA ARG A 108 8.47 -2.42 -2.20
C ARG A 108 7.84 -3.64 -2.87
N PRO A 109 8.48 -4.83 -2.84
CA PRO A 109 7.88 -6.02 -3.43
C PRO A 109 6.62 -6.47 -2.69
N PRO A 110 5.78 -7.30 -3.33
CA PRO A 110 4.68 -8.00 -2.66
C PRO A 110 5.15 -8.72 -1.39
N GLN A 111 4.26 -8.81 -0.40
CA GLN A 111 4.58 -9.35 0.93
C GLN A 111 5.00 -10.83 0.90
N GLY A 112 4.49 -11.62 -0.06
CA GLY A 112 4.84 -13.03 -0.24
C GLY A 112 6.04 -13.28 -1.17
N SER A 113 6.82 -12.26 -1.51
CA SER A 113 7.88 -12.40 -2.52
C SER A 113 9.27 -12.05 -2.00
N PHE A 114 10.22 -12.91 -2.37
CA PHE A 114 11.63 -12.77 -2.08
C PHE A 114 12.46 -13.21 -3.29
N ILE A 115 13.76 -12.90 -3.27
CA ILE A 115 14.71 -13.32 -4.30
C ILE A 115 16.08 -13.48 -3.66
N GLY A 116 16.86 -14.43 -4.18
CA GLY A 116 18.22 -14.68 -3.73
C GLY A 116 18.37 -16.07 -3.10
N VAL A 117 19.56 -16.29 -2.55
CA VAL A 117 19.95 -17.51 -1.86
C VAL A 117 20.30 -17.13 -0.43
N LEU A 118 19.92 -17.99 0.52
CA LEU A 118 20.28 -17.81 1.92
C LEU A 118 21.78 -18.06 2.09
N ASP A 119 22.45 -17.27 2.93
CA ASP A 119 23.84 -17.55 3.31
C ASP A 119 23.89 -18.87 4.10
N GLU A 120 24.86 -19.73 3.78
CA GLU A 120 25.09 -21.02 4.47
C GLU A 120 25.41 -20.84 5.96
N ASN A 121 25.85 -19.63 6.36
CA ASN A 121 26.15 -19.30 7.75
C ASN A 121 25.06 -18.45 8.42
N GLU A 122 23.87 -18.29 7.84
CA GLU A 122 22.80 -17.49 8.47
C GLU A 122 22.39 -18.08 9.84
N PRO A 123 22.65 -17.37 10.97
CA PRO A 123 22.48 -17.94 12.30
C PRO A 123 21.03 -18.29 12.64
N LEU A 124 20.05 -17.59 12.05
CA LEU A 124 18.63 -17.89 12.22
C LEU A 124 18.23 -19.29 11.75
N PHE A 125 19.04 -19.94 10.92
CA PHE A 125 18.74 -21.28 10.39
C PHE A 125 19.81 -22.31 10.72
N PHE A 126 21.07 -21.88 10.83
CA PHE A 126 22.22 -22.79 10.92
C PHE A 126 22.97 -22.73 12.26
N SER A 127 22.51 -21.92 13.22
CA SER A 127 23.09 -21.94 14.58
C SER A 127 22.59 -23.12 15.41
N GLU A 128 23.33 -23.47 16.47
CA GLU A 128 23.00 -24.56 17.40
C GLU A 128 21.60 -24.41 18.03
N TYR A 129 21.15 -23.16 18.24
CA TYR A 129 19.89 -22.85 18.90
C TYR A 129 18.78 -22.42 17.94
N ALA A 130 19.04 -22.33 16.63
CA ALA A 130 18.02 -21.99 15.63
C ALA A 130 16.79 -22.90 15.72
N ALA A 131 17.02 -24.22 15.78
CA ALA A 131 15.96 -25.21 15.93
C ALA A 131 15.16 -25.06 17.22
N THR A 132 15.82 -24.64 18.29
CA THR A 132 15.19 -24.44 19.60
C THR A 132 14.32 -23.20 19.60
N LEU A 133 14.77 -22.12 18.96
CA LEU A 133 13.96 -20.91 18.77
C LEU A 133 12.68 -21.20 17.98
N TRP A 134 12.81 -21.84 16.82
CA TRP A 134 11.69 -22.03 15.90
C TRP A 134 10.71 -23.12 16.33
N ALA A 135 11.10 -24.04 17.21
CA ALA A 135 10.21 -25.07 17.77
C ALA A 135 8.95 -24.48 18.45
N VAL A 136 9.02 -23.23 18.92
CA VAL A 136 7.86 -22.50 19.47
C VAL A 136 6.70 -22.42 18.46
N LEU A 137 7.00 -22.31 17.17
CA LEU A 137 5.98 -22.25 16.13
C LEU A 137 5.23 -23.57 15.96
N ASP A 138 5.83 -24.70 16.35
CA ASP A 138 5.22 -26.03 16.22
C ASP A 138 4.32 -26.40 17.39
N PHE A 139 4.24 -25.56 18.42
CA PHE A 139 3.32 -25.77 19.54
C PHE A 139 1.87 -25.70 19.07
N ASN A 140 0.99 -26.49 19.70
CA ASN A 140 -0.44 -26.22 19.66
C ASN A 140 -0.78 -25.08 20.62
N ILE A 141 -2.01 -24.55 20.56
CA ILE A 141 -2.42 -23.39 21.38
C ILE A 141 -2.25 -23.67 22.87
N ASN A 142 -2.63 -24.86 23.36
CA ASN A 142 -2.51 -25.19 24.77
C ASN A 142 -1.05 -25.21 25.26
N GLN A 143 -0.17 -25.85 24.48
CA GLN A 143 1.27 -25.87 24.73
C GLN A 143 1.89 -24.47 24.67
N LEU A 144 1.44 -23.64 23.72
CA LEU A 144 1.86 -22.26 23.60
C LEU A 144 1.49 -21.45 24.86
N LEU A 145 0.27 -21.60 25.36
CA LEU A 145 -0.17 -20.94 26.59
C LEU A 145 0.62 -21.44 27.82
N ASP A 146 0.91 -22.75 27.91
CA ASP A 146 1.78 -23.28 28.98
C ASP A 146 3.17 -22.66 28.93
N PHE A 147 3.75 -22.58 27.73
CA PHE A 147 5.05 -21.99 27.51
C PHE A 147 5.09 -20.50 27.83
N ILE A 148 4.04 -19.74 27.51
CA ILE A 148 3.99 -18.30 27.84
C ILE A 148 3.99 -18.07 29.35
N LEU A 149 3.29 -18.91 30.11
CA LEU A 149 3.24 -18.80 31.57
C LEU A 149 4.52 -19.28 32.25
N ASN A 150 5.12 -20.35 31.73
CA ASN A 150 6.32 -20.97 32.25
C ASN A 150 7.28 -21.31 31.10
N PRO A 151 8.06 -20.31 30.62
CA PRO A 151 8.98 -20.54 29.50
C PRO A 151 10.08 -21.51 29.95
N VAL A 152 10.26 -22.58 29.17
CA VAL A 152 11.32 -23.57 29.40
C VAL A 152 12.03 -23.84 28.09
N VAL A 153 13.33 -23.58 28.05
CA VAL A 153 14.17 -23.89 26.89
C VAL A 153 14.42 -25.39 26.85
N LYS A 154 13.90 -26.05 25.81
CA LYS A 154 14.18 -27.45 25.50
C LYS A 154 14.92 -27.53 24.18
N LYS A 155 16.21 -27.87 24.23
CA LYS A 155 17.04 -27.95 23.02
C LYS A 155 16.41 -28.90 21.99
N SER A 156 16.16 -28.37 20.80
CA SER A 156 15.68 -29.13 19.65
C SER A 156 16.84 -29.39 18.70
N ASN A 157 16.95 -30.62 18.21
CA ASN A 157 17.93 -31.02 17.18
C ASN A 157 17.29 -31.15 15.79
N ALA A 158 16.06 -30.64 15.60
CA ALA A 158 15.38 -30.68 14.32
C ALA A 158 16.08 -29.77 13.30
N SER A 159 16.07 -30.15 12.03
CA SER A 159 16.52 -29.25 10.97
C SER A 159 15.47 -28.19 10.70
N VAL A 160 15.83 -26.90 10.74
CA VAL A 160 14.93 -25.81 10.36
C VAL A 160 15.25 -25.32 8.96
N SER A 161 14.22 -25.09 8.17
CA SER A 161 14.34 -24.45 6.86
C SER A 161 13.42 -23.23 6.75
N PRO A 162 13.77 -22.24 5.93
CA PRO A 162 12.88 -21.12 5.63
C PRO A 162 11.49 -21.57 5.17
N THR A 163 11.43 -22.60 4.32
CA THR A 163 10.18 -23.15 3.80
C THR A 163 9.30 -23.72 4.89
N HIS A 164 9.89 -24.43 5.86
CA HIS A 164 9.16 -24.98 6.99
C HIS A 164 8.51 -23.87 7.84
N ILE A 165 9.29 -22.85 8.24
CA ILE A 165 8.76 -21.70 8.99
C ILE A 165 7.66 -20.98 8.22
N ILE A 166 7.88 -20.72 6.93
CA ILE A 166 6.91 -20.00 6.09
C ILE A 166 5.62 -20.79 5.97
N ASN A 167 5.71 -22.09 5.72
CA ASN A 167 4.51 -22.93 5.60
C ASN A 167 3.73 -22.92 6.91
N ARG A 168 4.43 -23.12 8.03
CA ARG A 168 3.83 -23.13 9.36
C ARG A 168 3.12 -21.80 9.67
N VAL A 169 3.78 -20.67 9.39
CA VAL A 169 3.20 -19.35 9.67
C VAL A 169 2.05 -19.02 8.70
N GLN A 170 2.26 -19.21 7.39
CA GLN A 170 1.31 -18.75 6.37
C GLN A 170 0.07 -19.64 6.23
N PHE A 171 0.23 -20.96 6.31
CA PHE A 171 -0.85 -21.90 6.04
C PHE A 171 -1.48 -22.44 7.32
N ASP A 172 -0.75 -22.52 8.42
CA ASP A 172 -1.27 -23.15 9.63
C ASP A 172 -1.59 -22.14 10.73
N ILE A 173 -0.72 -21.17 11.03
CA ILE A 173 -0.94 -20.22 12.14
C ILE A 173 -1.87 -19.07 11.72
N LEU A 174 -1.64 -18.49 10.54
CA LEU A 174 -2.47 -17.38 10.04
C LEU A 174 -3.86 -17.83 9.56
N SER A 175 -4.09 -19.12 9.42
CA SER A 175 -5.40 -19.70 9.10
C SER A 175 -6.23 -20.05 10.34
N ILE A 176 -5.63 -20.02 11.54
CA ILE A 176 -6.35 -20.22 12.80
C ILE A 176 -7.26 -19.01 13.03
N ASP A 177 -8.53 -19.27 13.34
CA ASP A 177 -9.46 -18.23 13.73
C ASP A 177 -8.97 -17.46 14.95
N ASN A 178 -9.36 -16.18 15.03
CA ASN A 178 -9.01 -15.37 16.19
C ASN A 178 -9.67 -15.95 17.44
N LEU A 179 -8.92 -15.93 18.54
CA LEU A 179 -9.44 -16.33 19.84
C LEU A 179 -10.30 -15.20 20.39
N GLN A 180 -11.50 -15.54 20.86
CA GLN A 180 -12.42 -14.63 21.51
C GLN A 180 -12.81 -15.20 22.87
N PHE A 181 -13.03 -14.32 23.85
CA PHE A 181 -13.65 -14.73 25.10
C PHE A 181 -15.14 -14.93 24.89
N SER A 182 -15.72 -15.93 25.55
CA SER A 182 -17.16 -16.22 25.47
C SER A 182 -18.02 -15.00 25.83
N LYS A 183 -17.54 -14.13 26.73
CA LYS A 183 -18.23 -12.87 27.07
C LYS A 183 -18.33 -11.93 25.87
N ASP A 184 -17.26 -11.79 25.09
CA ASP A 184 -17.23 -10.93 23.90
C ASP A 184 -18.07 -11.53 22.75
N GLU A 185 -18.07 -12.86 22.61
CA GLU A 185 -18.94 -13.58 21.67
C GLU A 185 -20.41 -13.33 21.97
N ILE A 186 -20.81 -13.48 23.25
CA ILE A 186 -22.18 -13.22 23.71
C ILE A 186 -22.55 -11.75 23.47
N GLU A 187 -21.65 -10.79 23.76
CA GLU A 187 -21.90 -9.37 23.50
C GLU A 187 -22.14 -9.11 22.00
N SER A 188 -21.34 -9.75 21.11
CA SER A 188 -21.52 -9.62 19.66
C SER A 188 -22.87 -10.17 19.19
N ILE A 189 -23.31 -11.31 19.72
CA ILE A 189 -24.61 -11.91 19.39
C ILE A 189 -25.76 -11.05 19.93
N GLN A 190 -25.64 -10.52 21.15
CA GLN A 190 -26.61 -9.59 21.72
C GLN A 190 -26.77 -8.33 20.86
N GLN A 191 -25.67 -7.78 20.33
CA GLN A 191 -25.72 -6.65 19.39
C GLN A 191 -26.42 -7.03 18.07
N LYS A 192 -26.23 -8.25 17.56
CA LYS A 192 -26.97 -8.74 16.37
C LYS A 192 -28.47 -8.84 16.65
N ILE A 193 -28.85 -9.34 17.83
CA ILE A 193 -30.25 -9.39 18.27
C ILE A 193 -30.85 -7.97 18.32
N ALA A 194 -30.15 -7.01 18.94
CA ALA A 194 -30.60 -5.62 19.01
C ALA A 194 -30.82 -5.02 17.61
N LYS A 195 -29.89 -5.25 16.67
CA LYS A 195 -30.03 -4.79 15.27
C LYS A 195 -31.17 -5.46 14.50
N GLU A 196 -31.51 -6.71 14.80
CA GLU A 196 -32.69 -7.36 14.21
C GLU A 196 -34.00 -6.76 14.75
N PHE A 197 -34.03 -6.34 16.02
CA PHE A 197 -35.17 -5.63 16.60
C PHE A 197 -35.38 -4.22 16.01
N GLU A 198 -34.32 -3.57 15.55
CA GLU A 198 -34.40 -2.24 14.89
C GLU A 198 -34.97 -2.29 13.46
N LYS A 199 -35.16 -3.46 12.86
CA LYS A 199 -35.71 -3.59 11.50
C LYS A 199 -37.22 -3.38 11.49
N GLU A 200 -37.74 -2.81 10.41
CA GLU A 200 -39.19 -2.60 10.19
C GLU A 200 -40.02 -3.90 10.28
N LYS A 201 -39.39 -5.06 10.01
CA LYS A 201 -39.98 -6.39 10.22
C LYS A 201 -38.95 -7.29 10.94
N PRO A 202 -38.98 -7.36 12.27
CA PRO A 202 -38.10 -8.25 13.02
C PRO A 202 -38.46 -9.71 12.73
N SER A 203 -37.45 -10.55 12.55
CA SER A 203 -37.63 -11.98 12.28
C SER A 203 -37.48 -12.76 13.58
N GLN A 204 -38.60 -13.21 14.15
CA GLN A 204 -38.64 -13.96 15.40
C GLN A 204 -37.77 -15.24 15.34
N SER A 205 -37.79 -15.95 14.21
CA SER A 205 -36.99 -17.16 14.00
C SER A 205 -35.48 -16.91 14.05
N LYS A 206 -35.00 -15.76 13.56
CA LYS A 206 -33.58 -15.39 13.66
C LYS A 206 -33.19 -15.05 15.09
N ILE A 207 -34.07 -14.38 15.83
CA ILE A 207 -33.83 -14.02 17.24
C ILE A 207 -33.76 -15.30 18.09
N GLU A 208 -34.68 -16.25 17.90
CA GLU A 208 -34.65 -17.56 18.56
C GLU A 208 -33.37 -18.33 18.25
N THR A 209 -32.89 -18.27 16.99
CA THR A 209 -31.62 -18.91 16.60
C THR A 209 -30.43 -18.31 17.35
N TYR A 210 -30.36 -16.97 17.46
CA TYR A 210 -29.29 -16.29 18.20
C TYR A 210 -29.36 -16.55 19.72
N GLN A 211 -30.56 -16.67 20.29
CA GLN A 211 -30.74 -17.03 21.69
C GLN A 211 -30.26 -18.46 21.97
N GLN A 212 -30.58 -19.42 21.09
CA GLN A 212 -30.06 -20.79 21.18
C GLN A 212 -28.53 -20.83 21.04
N GLU A 213 -27.93 -19.95 20.24
CA GLU A 213 -26.47 -19.82 20.10
C GLU A 213 -25.84 -19.34 21.42
N ILE A 214 -26.43 -18.34 22.09
CA ILE A 214 -26.00 -17.88 23.42
C ILE A 214 -26.11 -19.01 24.45
N GLU A 215 -27.23 -19.73 24.50
CA GLU A 215 -27.41 -20.84 25.45
C GLU A 215 -26.36 -21.93 25.26
N LYS A 216 -26.00 -22.25 24.01
CA LYS A 216 -24.91 -23.19 23.71
C LYS A 216 -23.57 -22.70 24.26
N ILE A 217 -23.20 -21.45 23.99
CA ILE A 217 -21.94 -20.87 24.49
C ILE A 217 -21.91 -20.89 26.02
N VAL A 218 -23.01 -20.52 26.69
CA VAL A 218 -23.10 -20.55 28.15
C VAL A 218 -22.94 -21.97 28.69
N ASN A 219 -23.57 -22.96 28.06
CA ASN A 219 -23.41 -24.36 28.44
C ASN A 219 -21.98 -24.88 28.21
N GLU A 220 -21.30 -24.44 27.15
CA GLU A 220 -19.90 -24.77 26.88
C GLU A 220 -18.95 -24.10 27.88
N VAL A 221 -19.23 -22.88 28.34
CA VAL A 221 -18.42 -22.22 29.39
C VAL A 221 -18.59 -22.93 30.74
N ASN A 222 -19.79 -23.43 31.03
CA ASN A 222 -20.03 -24.26 32.21
C ASN A 222 -19.35 -25.64 32.11
N ASN A 223 -18.99 -26.07 30.90
CA ASN A 223 -18.10 -27.20 30.69
C ASN A 223 -16.67 -26.77 31.06
N THR A 224 -16.05 -27.52 31.97
CA THR A 224 -14.85 -27.09 32.71
C THR A 224 -13.67 -26.76 31.81
N GLU A 225 -13.56 -27.43 30.66
CA GLU A 225 -12.46 -27.27 29.70
C GLU A 225 -12.39 -25.87 29.05
N ARG A 226 -13.53 -25.31 28.62
CA ARG A 226 -13.54 -23.98 27.96
C ARG A 226 -13.25 -22.87 28.97
N GLY A 227 -13.81 -22.98 30.18
CA GLY A 227 -13.53 -22.05 31.26
C GLY A 227 -12.06 -22.08 31.71
N GLU A 228 -11.45 -23.27 31.82
CA GLU A 228 -10.03 -23.42 32.12
C GLU A 228 -9.13 -22.80 31.04
N PHE A 229 -9.47 -23.03 29.77
CA PHE A 229 -8.76 -22.43 28.64
C PHE A 229 -8.80 -20.89 28.68
N GLU A 230 -9.98 -20.29 28.85
CA GLU A 230 -10.12 -18.84 28.91
C GLU A 230 -9.38 -18.23 30.11
N ASN A 231 -9.43 -18.87 31.28
CA ASN A 231 -8.68 -18.43 32.45
C ASN A 231 -7.17 -18.47 32.20
N LYS A 232 -6.68 -19.50 31.51
CA LYS A 232 -5.27 -19.63 31.14
C LYS A 232 -4.87 -18.57 30.11
N LEU A 233 -5.71 -18.34 29.10
CA LEU A 233 -5.51 -17.30 28.10
C LEU A 233 -5.43 -15.91 28.75
N GLN A 234 -6.36 -15.59 29.66
CA GLN A 234 -6.35 -14.31 30.38
C GLN A 234 -5.05 -14.11 31.16
N LYS A 235 -4.60 -15.12 31.92
CA LYS A 235 -3.32 -15.07 32.63
C LYS A 235 -2.14 -14.83 31.68
N CYS A 236 -2.15 -15.45 30.50
CA CYS A 236 -1.11 -15.22 29.49
C CYS A 236 -1.13 -13.78 28.99
N LEU A 237 -2.31 -13.22 28.69
CA LEU A 237 -2.43 -11.84 28.23
C LEU A 237 -1.95 -10.85 29.28
N ASP A 238 -2.28 -11.08 30.55
CA ASP A 238 -1.84 -10.24 31.67
C ASP A 238 -0.31 -10.29 31.81
N ALA A 239 0.29 -11.49 31.75
CA ALA A 239 1.75 -11.67 31.78
C ALA A 239 2.44 -10.95 30.61
N LEU A 240 1.89 -11.09 29.39
CA LEU A 240 2.41 -10.43 28.20
C LEU A 240 2.25 -8.90 28.26
N ALA A 241 1.16 -8.39 28.82
CA ALA A 241 0.94 -6.95 28.97
C ALA A 241 1.92 -6.31 29.96
N ILE A 242 2.26 -7.02 31.05
CA ILE A 242 3.28 -6.57 32.00
C ILE A 242 4.66 -6.51 31.33
N LYS A 243 4.98 -7.54 30.54
CA LYS A 243 6.29 -7.71 29.93
C LYS A 243 6.51 -6.82 28.71
N PHE A 244 5.49 -6.67 27.86
CA PHE A 244 5.53 -5.91 26.63
C PHE A 244 4.56 -4.72 26.69
N LYS A 245 4.84 -3.77 27.57
CA LYS A 245 3.98 -2.60 27.87
C LYS A 245 3.57 -1.76 26.65
N THR A 246 4.36 -1.78 25.57
CA THR A 246 4.09 -1.03 24.35
C THR A 246 3.07 -1.69 23.43
N GLU A 247 2.87 -3.01 23.56
CA GLU A 247 2.02 -3.81 22.68
C GLU A 247 0.67 -4.07 23.34
N LYS A 248 -0.39 -4.15 22.54
CA LYS A 248 -1.75 -4.44 23.02
C LYS A 248 -2.13 -5.86 22.63
N TYR A 249 -2.13 -6.77 23.61
CA TYR A 249 -2.57 -8.16 23.38
C TYR A 249 -4.01 -8.41 23.81
N ALA A 250 -4.55 -7.62 24.74
CA ALA A 250 -5.92 -7.74 25.23
C ALA A 250 -6.92 -6.99 24.31
N GLU A 251 -7.08 -7.49 23.09
CA GLU A 251 -8.13 -7.04 22.16
C GLU A 251 -9.31 -8.01 22.16
N LYS A 252 -10.48 -7.57 21.69
CA LYS A 252 -11.67 -8.45 21.57
C LYS A 252 -11.42 -9.68 20.70
N ASN A 253 -10.51 -9.57 19.73
CA ASN A 253 -10.11 -10.64 18.82
C ASN A 253 -8.60 -10.85 18.93
N ILE A 254 -8.20 -11.88 19.67
CA ILE A 254 -6.79 -12.17 19.89
C ILE A 254 -6.29 -13.01 18.72
N SER A 255 -5.38 -12.46 17.93
CA SER A 255 -4.81 -13.21 16.82
C SER A 255 -3.77 -14.21 17.32
N PRO A 256 -3.88 -15.51 16.99
CA PRO A 256 -2.93 -16.53 17.44
C PRO A 256 -1.47 -16.20 17.11
N ILE A 257 -1.21 -15.62 15.93
CA ILE A 257 0.15 -15.19 15.53
C ILE A 257 0.78 -14.21 16.51
N SER A 258 -0.01 -13.40 17.22
CA SER A 258 0.50 -12.46 18.22
C SER A 258 1.07 -13.20 19.44
N LEU A 259 0.44 -14.30 19.85
CA LEU A 259 0.91 -15.15 20.95
C LEU A 259 2.17 -15.93 20.55
N TYR A 260 2.19 -16.52 19.35
CA TYR A 260 3.40 -17.19 18.84
C TYR A 260 4.57 -16.22 18.70
N SER A 261 4.31 -15.01 18.19
CA SER A 261 5.33 -13.99 18.04
C SER A 261 5.87 -13.57 19.39
N ALA A 262 5.00 -13.30 20.38
CA ALA A 262 5.42 -13.00 21.74
C ALA A 262 6.26 -14.14 22.36
N ALA A 263 5.85 -15.39 22.17
CA ALA A 263 6.55 -16.57 22.66
C ALA A 263 7.96 -16.74 22.04
N LEU A 264 8.18 -16.36 20.77
CA LEU A 264 9.53 -16.34 20.20
C LEU A 264 10.45 -15.38 20.95
N TYR A 265 9.94 -14.20 21.33
CA TYR A 265 10.72 -13.25 22.12
C TYR A 265 10.94 -13.76 23.55
N LEU A 266 9.95 -14.42 24.16
CA LEU A 266 10.13 -15.09 25.46
C LEU A 266 11.24 -16.16 25.42
N MET A 267 11.30 -16.94 24.33
CA MET A 267 12.32 -17.97 24.15
C MET A 267 13.72 -17.36 24.07
N ILE A 268 13.89 -16.25 23.35
CA ILE A 268 15.18 -15.54 23.28
C ILE A 268 15.61 -15.03 24.67
N GLU A 269 14.68 -14.44 25.43
CA GLU A 269 14.99 -13.93 26.76
C GLU A 269 15.37 -15.06 27.73
N GLU A 270 14.62 -16.16 27.74
CA GLU A 270 14.93 -17.32 28.57
C GLU A 270 16.29 -17.95 28.18
N MET A 271 16.62 -18.03 26.89
CA MET A 271 17.94 -18.46 26.43
C MET A 271 19.06 -17.57 26.98
N ASN A 272 18.86 -16.24 26.97
CA ASN A 272 19.83 -15.30 27.52
C ASN A 272 20.00 -15.47 29.03
N GLU A 273 18.90 -15.69 29.77
CA GLU A 273 18.94 -15.94 31.22
C GLU A 273 19.70 -17.23 31.57
N GLN A 274 19.65 -18.23 30.69
CA GLN A 274 20.43 -19.47 30.81
C GLN A 274 21.91 -19.32 30.36
N GLY A 275 22.34 -18.11 29.98
CA GLY A 275 23.71 -17.80 29.58
C GLY A 275 24.05 -18.17 28.14
N LEU A 276 23.04 -18.41 27.29
CA LEU A 276 23.24 -18.71 25.87
C LEU A 276 23.38 -17.41 25.07
N ASP A 277 24.33 -17.39 24.12
CA ASP A 277 24.50 -16.25 23.23
C ASP A 277 23.43 -16.24 22.13
N THR A 278 22.43 -15.37 22.28
CA THR A 278 21.37 -15.15 21.28
C THR A 278 21.63 -13.95 20.37
N SER A 279 22.77 -13.25 20.52
CA SER A 279 23.11 -12.10 19.68
C SER A 279 23.06 -12.38 18.17
N PRO A 280 23.37 -13.61 17.67
CA PRO A 280 23.24 -13.90 16.24
C PRO A 280 21.80 -14.04 15.74
N LEU A 281 20.84 -14.27 16.65
CA LEU A 281 19.42 -14.54 16.33
C LEU A 281 18.56 -13.27 16.30
N VAL A 282 19.07 -12.17 16.83
CA VAL A 282 18.37 -10.88 16.91
C VAL A 282 19.17 -9.77 16.23
N SER A 283 18.50 -8.70 15.83
CA SER A 283 19.18 -7.48 15.40
C SER A 283 19.80 -6.72 16.58
N ASP A 284 20.60 -5.69 16.30
CA ASP A 284 21.13 -4.75 17.31
C ASP A 284 20.04 -4.09 18.17
N GLU A 285 18.80 -4.02 17.65
CA GLU A 285 17.62 -3.51 18.37
C GLU A 285 16.89 -4.60 19.17
N GLY A 286 17.43 -5.82 19.24
CA GLY A 286 16.82 -6.98 19.90
C GLY A 286 15.60 -7.54 19.15
N LYS A 287 15.48 -7.33 17.83
CA LYS A 287 14.34 -7.80 17.03
C LYS A 287 14.68 -9.06 16.24
N ILE A 288 13.77 -10.02 16.26
CA ILE A 288 13.85 -11.19 15.38
C ILE A 288 13.45 -10.73 13.97
N LYS A 289 14.33 -10.94 12.98
CA LYS A 289 14.06 -10.54 11.59
C LYS A 289 12.74 -11.15 11.12
N GLY A 290 11.86 -10.35 10.53
CA GLY A 290 10.54 -10.80 10.05
C GLY A 290 9.41 -10.86 11.11
N PHE A 291 9.71 -10.80 12.40
CA PHE A 291 8.71 -10.90 13.48
C PHE A 291 8.76 -9.65 14.37
N SER A 292 7.62 -8.99 14.56
CA SER A 292 7.43 -8.07 15.68
C SER A 292 7.03 -8.87 16.93
N LYS A 293 6.97 -8.23 18.09
CA LYS A 293 6.47 -8.88 19.31
C LYS A 293 5.00 -9.31 19.17
N HIS A 294 4.24 -8.59 18.34
CA HIS A 294 2.81 -8.80 18.15
C HIS A 294 2.45 -9.55 16.85
N GLY A 295 3.39 -9.89 15.96
CA GLY A 295 3.03 -10.59 14.73
C GLY A 295 4.13 -10.78 13.71
N PHE A 296 3.74 -11.39 12.58
CA PHE A 296 4.62 -11.63 11.45
C PHE A 296 4.52 -10.51 10.40
N ASN A 297 5.65 -9.89 10.05
CA ASN A 297 5.71 -8.77 9.10
C ASN A 297 5.56 -9.22 7.63
N GLY A 298 5.63 -10.53 7.37
CA GLY A 298 5.48 -11.14 6.05
C GLY A 298 6.79 -11.68 5.48
N VAL A 299 6.67 -12.62 4.54
CA VAL A 299 7.79 -13.35 3.93
C VAL A 299 8.87 -12.41 3.39
N ARG A 300 8.45 -11.31 2.76
CA ARG A 300 9.34 -10.27 2.25
C ARG A 300 10.25 -9.70 3.34
N ASP A 301 9.68 -9.34 4.48
CA ASP A 301 10.39 -8.65 5.55
C ASP A 301 11.19 -9.66 6.41
N PHE A 302 10.85 -10.94 6.32
CA PHE A 302 11.63 -12.04 6.89
C PHE A 302 12.85 -12.40 6.05
N LEU A 303 12.67 -12.76 4.76
CA LEU A 303 13.73 -13.36 3.95
C LEU A 303 14.60 -12.37 3.17
N ASN A 304 14.05 -11.26 2.66
CA ASN A 304 14.89 -10.36 1.84
C ASN A 304 16.07 -9.75 2.59
N PRO A 305 15.98 -9.40 3.90
CA PRO A 305 17.16 -8.96 4.65
C PRO A 305 18.26 -10.01 4.74
N LEU A 306 17.92 -11.31 4.60
CA LEU A 306 18.84 -12.44 4.72
C LEU A 306 19.51 -12.82 3.40
N MET A 307 18.91 -12.42 2.27
CA MET A 307 19.33 -12.85 0.93
C MET A 307 19.99 -11.72 0.12
N GLY A 308 20.40 -10.63 0.80
CA GLY A 308 21.20 -9.52 0.25
C GLY A 308 20.46 -8.56 -0.68
N ASN A 309 19.48 -9.02 -1.47
CA ASN A 309 18.76 -8.18 -2.42
C ASN A 309 17.24 -8.29 -2.28
N ARG A 310 16.55 -7.15 -2.26
CA ARG A 310 15.08 -7.10 -2.30
C ARG A 310 14.60 -7.30 -3.73
N LYS A 311 13.58 -8.16 -3.92
CA LYS A 311 12.86 -8.25 -5.19
C LYS A 311 12.33 -6.86 -5.57
N LYS A 312 12.67 -6.36 -6.77
CA LYS A 312 12.19 -5.05 -7.22
C LYS A 312 10.81 -5.20 -7.85
N THR A 313 9.87 -4.35 -7.47
CA THR A 313 8.59 -4.23 -8.19
C THR A 313 8.85 -3.53 -9.52
N THR A 314 8.73 -4.25 -10.63
CA THR A 314 9.05 -3.71 -11.97
C THR A 314 7.85 -3.07 -12.65
N HIS A 315 6.62 -3.53 -12.35
CA HIS A 315 5.40 -3.07 -12.99
C HIS A 315 4.28 -2.85 -11.97
N THR A 316 3.49 -1.81 -12.15
CA THR A 316 2.20 -1.65 -11.46
C THR A 316 1.11 -1.44 -12.50
N PRO A 317 0.06 -2.28 -12.51
CA PRO A 317 -1.08 -2.06 -13.39
C PRO A 317 -1.80 -0.76 -12.99
N TYR A 318 -2.19 0.02 -13.99
CA TYR A 318 -2.92 1.26 -13.81
C TYR A 318 -3.94 1.41 -14.94
N ASN A 319 -5.18 1.77 -14.57
CA ASN A 319 -6.22 2.09 -15.53
C ASN A 319 -6.01 3.53 -16.01
N LEU A 320 -5.40 3.66 -17.18
CA LEU A 320 -5.04 4.93 -17.79
C LEU A 320 -6.21 5.43 -18.65
N THR A 321 -6.59 6.69 -18.47
CA THR A 321 -7.54 7.39 -19.35
C THR A 321 -6.77 8.03 -20.50
N LYS A 322 -7.09 7.62 -21.73
CA LYS A 322 -6.58 8.24 -22.96
C LYS A 322 -7.69 9.02 -23.64
N ALA A 323 -7.30 10.02 -24.43
CA ALA A 323 -8.24 10.78 -25.25
C ALA A 323 -7.69 11.10 -26.63
N ASN A 324 -8.61 11.15 -27.58
CA ASN A 324 -8.45 11.66 -28.94
C ASN A 324 -9.38 12.86 -29.16
N GLY A 325 -9.12 13.63 -30.20
CA GLY A 325 -10.04 14.65 -30.68
C GLY A 325 -9.31 15.86 -31.22
N GLN A 326 -10.02 16.98 -31.23
CA GLN A 326 -9.55 18.23 -31.78
C GLN A 326 -9.75 19.34 -30.73
N LEU A 327 -8.73 20.19 -30.58
CA LEU A 327 -8.74 21.35 -29.70
C LEU A 327 -8.71 22.60 -30.58
N GLU A 328 -9.80 23.36 -30.57
CA GLU A 328 -9.87 24.67 -31.22
C GLU A 328 -9.56 25.76 -30.20
N ILE A 329 -8.51 26.53 -30.45
CA ILE A 329 -8.12 27.68 -29.65
C ILE A 329 -8.47 28.94 -30.43
N THR A 330 -9.25 29.83 -29.82
CA THR A 330 -9.63 31.12 -30.39
C THR A 330 -8.93 32.23 -29.62
N LEU A 331 -8.19 33.06 -30.34
CA LEU A 331 -7.55 34.27 -29.82
C LEU A 331 -8.27 35.49 -30.39
N ASP A 332 -8.80 36.32 -29.50
CA ASP A 332 -9.45 37.59 -29.84
C ASP A 332 -8.38 38.67 -30.01
N VAL A 333 -7.81 38.72 -31.21
CA VAL A 333 -6.72 39.62 -31.61
C VAL A 333 -7.01 40.17 -33.01
N ASP A 334 -6.47 41.34 -33.30
CA ASP A 334 -6.59 41.95 -34.63
C ASP A 334 -5.86 41.14 -35.72
N THR A 335 -6.12 41.50 -36.98
CA THR A 335 -5.56 40.80 -38.13
C THR A 335 -4.03 40.92 -38.21
N GLU A 336 -3.45 42.03 -37.73
CA GLU A 336 -2.01 42.27 -37.79
C GLU A 336 -1.28 41.42 -36.77
N LYS A 337 -1.75 41.39 -35.51
CA LYS A 337 -1.25 40.54 -34.45
C LYS A 337 -1.45 39.06 -34.77
N ALA A 338 -2.54 38.70 -35.44
CA ALA A 338 -2.75 37.33 -35.92
C ALA A 338 -1.70 36.92 -36.95
N LYS A 339 -1.33 37.81 -37.88
CA LYS A 339 -0.26 37.56 -38.87
C LYS A 339 1.11 37.46 -38.20
N GLU A 340 1.40 38.35 -37.25
CA GLU A 340 2.62 38.31 -36.43
C GLU A 340 2.75 36.96 -35.72
N LEU A 341 1.69 36.54 -35.01
CA LEU A 341 1.70 35.27 -34.29
C LEU A 341 1.87 34.08 -35.24
N LYS A 342 1.20 34.07 -36.40
CA LYS A 342 1.42 33.02 -37.41
C LYS A 342 2.88 32.99 -37.88
N GLN A 343 3.47 34.15 -38.15
CA GLN A 343 4.88 34.23 -38.56
C GLN A 343 5.82 33.73 -37.46
N MET A 344 5.53 34.02 -36.18
CA MET A 344 6.30 33.50 -35.05
C MET A 344 6.22 31.97 -34.96
N ILE A 345 5.04 31.39 -35.19
CA ILE A 345 4.85 29.93 -35.21
C ILE A 345 5.62 29.29 -36.38
N ASP A 346 5.49 29.87 -37.58
CA ASP A 346 6.17 29.39 -38.78
C ASP A 346 7.71 29.47 -38.60
N ASN A 347 8.21 30.55 -38.00
CA ASN A 347 9.64 30.72 -37.69
C ASN A 347 10.14 29.75 -36.61
N ALA A 348 9.31 29.44 -35.61
CA ALA A 348 9.66 28.49 -34.56
C ALA A 348 9.71 27.04 -35.07
N GLY A 349 8.95 26.72 -36.13
CA GLY A 349 9.04 25.44 -36.83
C GLY A 349 8.60 24.22 -35.98
N VAL A 350 7.69 24.42 -35.03
CA VAL A 350 7.21 23.34 -34.16
C VAL A 350 6.19 22.48 -34.90
N SER A 351 6.55 21.24 -35.22
CA SER A 351 5.75 20.34 -36.05
C SER A 351 4.81 19.41 -35.26
N SER A 352 5.32 18.74 -34.22
CA SER A 352 4.56 17.81 -33.38
C SER A 352 4.95 17.93 -31.90
N PHE A 353 3.98 17.71 -31.03
CA PHE A 353 4.14 17.83 -29.58
C PHE A 353 3.16 16.95 -28.82
N TYR A 354 3.21 16.96 -27.49
CA TYR A 354 2.25 16.25 -26.63
C TYR A 354 1.19 17.21 -26.11
N LEU A 355 -0.07 16.77 -26.11
CA LEU A 355 -1.16 17.49 -25.44
C LEU A 355 -1.35 16.97 -24.01
N GLY A 356 -0.83 17.72 -23.03
CA GLY A 356 -0.81 17.30 -21.63
C GLY A 356 0.32 16.31 -21.36
N LYS A 357 0.04 15.00 -21.40
CA LYS A 357 1.03 13.95 -21.06
C LYS A 357 1.06 12.84 -22.12
N LYS A 358 2.22 12.66 -22.78
CA LYS A 358 2.41 11.69 -23.89
C LYS A 358 1.30 11.83 -24.97
N GLY A 359 1.29 10.93 -25.96
CA GLY A 359 0.39 10.99 -27.10
C GLY A 359 1.04 11.66 -28.31
N LEU A 360 0.24 12.11 -29.27
CA LEU A 360 0.69 12.89 -30.42
C LEU A 360 -0.30 14.04 -30.61
N ALA A 361 0.20 15.24 -30.86
CA ALA A 361 -0.60 16.40 -31.21
C ALA A 361 0.15 17.23 -32.26
N TYR A 362 -0.60 17.84 -33.18
CA TYR A 362 -0.05 18.71 -34.21
C TYR A 362 -1.08 19.79 -34.57
N VAL A 363 -0.60 20.91 -35.10
CA VAL A 363 -1.47 21.97 -35.61
C VAL A 363 -2.00 21.54 -36.97
N SER A 364 -3.31 21.33 -37.08
CA SER A 364 -3.95 20.93 -38.34
C SER A 364 -4.36 22.13 -39.18
N GLU A 365 -4.73 23.24 -38.55
CA GLU A 365 -5.15 24.45 -39.26
C GLU A 365 -4.89 25.72 -38.45
N ILE A 366 -4.51 26.81 -39.13
CA ILE A 366 -4.43 28.16 -38.58
C ILE A 366 -5.25 29.10 -39.45
N ARG A 367 -6.32 29.68 -38.89
CA ARG A 367 -7.16 30.69 -39.55
C ARG A 367 -6.93 32.06 -38.90
N LEU A 368 -6.65 33.06 -39.72
CA LEU A 368 -6.46 34.44 -39.23
C LEU A 368 -7.79 35.12 -38.87
N ARG A 369 -8.90 34.68 -39.49
CA ARG A 369 -10.29 35.04 -39.17
C ARG A 369 -11.18 33.81 -39.17
#